data_AF-A0A068S2A0-F1
#
_entry.id   AF-A0A068S2A0-F1
#
_cell.length_a   1.000
_cell.length_b   1.000
_cell.length_c   1.000
_cell.angle_alpha   90.00
_cell.angle_beta   90.00
_cell.angle_gamma   90.00
#
_symmetry.space_group_name_H-M   'P 1'
#
loop_
_entity.id
_entity.type
_entity.pdbx_description
1 polymer ?
#
loop_
_entity_poly.entity_id
_entity_poly.type
_entity_poly.pdbx_seq_one_letter_code
_entity_poly.pdbx_strand_id
1 'polypeptide(L)'
;MQSYFGTDGTTINASLSVYAFCSGLFPLIWAIFADKFGKRPMYIISFLIAIIGMVHRAVSVNVTTFIVFRTVSAVGASSMLSLGAGSIGDIANASERGRALAIYQMGPLAGPALGTIFGGYLNEGLGWQSIFWFLDIFCFVAWIVIIVCLPETRHVKKEPSSYSYSEQTTSSEHLTNSNNHHRHHHHRFLNPIAALNFMRYPNVA
;
A
#
# COMPACT_ATOMS: atom_id res chain seq x y z
N MET A 1 4.13 25.03 -17.08
CA MET A 1 3.60 23.71 -17.50
C MET A 1 2.43 23.84 -18.47
N GLN A 2 1.33 24.51 -18.12
CA GLN A 2 0.20 24.74 -19.04
C GLN A 2 0.63 25.45 -20.34
N SER A 3 1.44 26.50 -20.23
CA SER A 3 2.00 27.23 -21.37
C SER A 3 2.98 26.40 -22.22
N TYR A 4 3.69 25.45 -21.61
CA TYR A 4 4.67 24.61 -22.30
C TYR A 4 4.01 23.56 -23.19
N PHE A 5 2.90 23.00 -22.70
CA PHE A 5 2.16 21.95 -23.39
C PHE A 5 1.00 22.47 -24.25
N GLY A 6 0.68 23.77 -24.20
CA GLY A 6 -0.44 24.36 -24.93
C GLY A 6 -1.79 23.70 -24.58
N THR A 7 -1.96 23.24 -23.34
CA THR A 7 -3.12 22.44 -22.92
C THR A 7 -3.97 23.16 -21.89
N ASP A 8 -5.25 22.84 -21.85
CA ASP A 8 -6.21 23.44 -20.93
C ASP A 8 -6.06 22.89 -19.49
N GLY A 9 -6.40 23.71 -18.49
CA GLY A 9 -6.35 23.34 -17.08
C GLY A 9 -7.21 22.10 -16.77
N THR A 10 -8.29 21.90 -17.53
CA THR A 10 -9.19 20.75 -17.41
C THR A 10 -8.46 19.42 -17.62
N THR A 11 -7.56 19.32 -18.60
CA THR A 11 -6.81 18.09 -18.90
C THR A 11 -5.83 17.75 -17.78
N ILE A 12 -5.17 18.75 -17.20
CA ILE A 12 -4.26 18.56 -16.06
C ILE A 12 -5.04 18.11 -14.83
N ASN A 13 -6.18 18.74 -14.54
CA ASN A 13 -7.03 18.36 -13.41
C ASN A 13 -7.61 16.95 -13.58
N ALA A 14 -8.05 16.60 -14.79
CA ALA A 14 -8.49 15.24 -15.11
C ALA A 14 -7.39 14.20 -14.84
N SER A 15 -6.14 14.50 -15.20
CA SER A 15 -5.00 13.62 -14.92
C SER A 15 -4.74 13.43 -13.43
N LEU A 16 -4.96 14.46 -12.61
CA LEU A 16 -4.83 14.37 -11.15
C LEU A 16 -5.93 13.48 -10.56
N SER A 17 -7.15 13.57 -11.07
CA SER A 17 -8.26 12.70 -10.66
C SER A 17 -8.01 11.24 -11.00
N VAL A 18 -7.52 10.95 -12.21
CA VAL A 18 -7.13 9.58 -12.62
C VAL A 18 -6.01 9.05 -11.73
N TYR A 19 -5.00 9.88 -11.44
CA TYR A 19 -3.93 9.54 -10.51
C TYR A 19 -4.48 9.18 -9.11
N ALA A 20 -5.37 10.01 -8.56
CA ALA A 20 -5.97 9.79 -7.25
C ALA A 20 -6.79 8.49 -7.22
N PHE A 21 -7.61 8.26 -8.25
CA PHE A 21 -8.39 7.03 -8.40
C PHE A 21 -7.52 5.78 -8.43
N CYS A 22 -6.45 5.77 -9.24
CA CYS A 22 -5.51 4.66 -9.27
C CYS A 22 -4.79 4.49 -7.92
N SER A 23 -4.35 5.58 -7.29
CA SER A 23 -3.67 5.51 -6.00
C SER A 23 -4.53 4.92 -4.88
N GLY A 24 -5.86 4.91 -5.01
CA GLY A 24 -6.79 4.28 -4.07
C GLY A 24 -7.08 2.79 -4.35
N LEU A 25 -7.10 2.36 -5.62
CA LEU A 25 -7.41 0.97 -5.99
C LEU A 25 -6.20 0.04 -5.93
N PHE A 26 -5.04 0.51 -6.43
CA PHE A 26 -3.85 -0.32 -6.55
C PHE A 26 -3.20 -0.76 -5.21
N PRO A 27 -3.30 -0.03 -4.08
CA PRO A 27 -2.80 -0.53 -2.79
C PRO A 27 -3.40 -1.88 -2.40
N LEU A 28 -4.69 -2.13 -2.72
CA LEU A 28 -5.35 -3.40 -2.42
C LEU A 28 -4.76 -4.55 -3.21
N ILE A 29 -4.44 -4.30 -4.49
CA ILE A 29 -3.80 -5.28 -5.35
C ILE A 29 -2.42 -5.61 -4.78
N TRP A 30 -1.61 -4.58 -4.49
CA TRP A 30 -0.28 -4.75 -3.92
C TRP A 30 -0.29 -5.50 -2.58
N ALA A 31 -1.29 -5.29 -1.72
CA ALA A 31 -1.46 -6.05 -0.48
C ALA A 31 -1.55 -7.56 -0.75
N ILE A 32 -2.46 -7.96 -1.65
CA ILE A 32 -2.70 -9.37 -1.98
C ILE A 32 -1.45 -10.01 -2.61
N PHE A 33 -0.73 -9.28 -3.45
CA PHE A 33 0.51 -9.76 -4.06
C PHE A 33 1.64 -9.90 -3.03
N ALA A 34 1.75 -8.96 -2.08
CA ALA A 34 2.74 -9.01 -1.01
C ALA A 34 2.54 -10.21 -0.07
N ASP A 35 1.30 -10.60 0.19
CA ASP A 35 0.98 -11.78 1.01
C ASP A 35 1.37 -13.09 0.31
N LYS A 36 1.27 -13.15 -1.02
CA LYS A 36 1.58 -14.36 -1.81
C LYS A 36 3.06 -14.52 -2.13
N PHE A 37 3.72 -13.45 -2.54
CA PHE A 37 5.10 -13.46 -3.06
C PHE A 37 6.14 -12.94 -2.06
N GLY A 38 5.68 -12.48 -0.89
CA GLY A 38 6.52 -11.87 0.13
C GLY A 38 6.69 -10.36 -0.05
N LYS A 39 6.95 -9.66 1.06
CA LYS A 39 6.95 -8.19 1.09
C LYS A 39 8.17 -7.57 0.42
N ARG A 40 9.38 -8.12 0.62
CA ARG A 40 10.64 -7.56 0.06
C ARG A 40 10.66 -7.47 -1.47
N PRO A 41 10.42 -8.54 -2.24
CA PRO A 41 10.45 -8.44 -3.70
C PRO A 41 9.37 -7.49 -4.22
N MET A 42 8.21 -7.43 -3.56
CA MET A 42 7.15 -6.50 -3.93
C MET A 42 7.55 -5.04 -3.72
N TYR A 43 8.24 -4.70 -2.62
CA TYR A 43 8.82 -3.36 -2.43
C TYR A 43 9.81 -2.98 -3.54
N ILE A 44 10.70 -3.89 -3.91
CA ILE A 44 11.74 -3.59 -4.91
C ILE A 44 11.11 -3.36 -6.29
N ILE A 45 10.18 -4.23 -6.69
CA ILE A 45 9.51 -4.17 -8.00
C ILE A 45 8.62 -2.93 -8.10
N SER A 46 7.84 -2.62 -7.06
CA SER A 46 6.92 -1.51 -7.11
C SER A 46 7.63 -0.15 -7.16
N PHE A 47 8.73 0.01 -6.42
CA PHE A 47 9.57 1.20 -6.48
C PHE A 47 10.27 1.31 -7.84
N LEU A 48 10.74 0.21 -8.43
CA LEU A 48 11.28 0.23 -9.80
C LEU A 48 10.26 0.75 -10.81
N ILE A 49 9.01 0.27 -10.75
CA ILE A 49 7.93 0.75 -11.62
C ILE A 49 7.66 2.24 -11.39
N ALA A 50 7.69 2.68 -10.12
CA ALA A 50 7.49 4.09 -9.78
C ALA A 50 8.60 4.98 -10.37
N ILE A 51 9.86 4.58 -10.22
CA ILE A 51 11.04 5.30 -10.74
C ILE A 51 10.99 5.37 -12.26
N ILE A 52 10.77 4.25 -12.95
CA ILE A 52 10.68 4.24 -14.43
C ILE A 52 9.59 5.21 -14.92
N GLY A 53 8.44 5.23 -14.24
CA GLY A 53 7.35 6.16 -14.54
C GLY A 53 7.69 7.63 -14.23
N MET A 54 8.48 7.90 -13.20
CA MET A 54 8.92 9.25 -12.86
C MET A 54 10.00 9.78 -13.80
N VAL A 55 11.01 8.97 -14.14
CA VAL A 55 12.03 9.29 -15.16
C VAL A 55 11.37 9.65 -16.50
N HIS A 56 10.44 8.82 -16.97
CA HIS A 56 9.77 9.06 -18.26
C HIS A 56 8.94 10.34 -18.27
N ARG A 57 8.33 10.72 -17.13
CA ARG A 57 7.62 12.01 -17.01
C ARG A 57 8.57 13.21 -17.09
N ALA A 58 9.79 13.09 -16.56
CA ALA A 58 10.77 14.18 -16.60
C ALA A 58 11.26 14.45 -18.04
N VAL A 59 11.30 13.42 -18.88
CA VAL A 59 11.73 13.50 -20.29
C VAL A 59 10.56 13.72 -21.26
N SER A 60 9.30 13.55 -20.82
CA SER A 60 8.15 13.59 -21.72
C SER A 60 7.90 14.99 -22.30
N VAL A 61 7.86 15.06 -23.63
CA VAL A 61 7.57 16.27 -24.41
C VAL A 61 6.07 16.39 -24.78
N ASN A 62 5.30 15.33 -24.57
CA ASN A 62 3.87 15.25 -24.90
C ASN A 62 2.99 15.08 -23.65
N VAL A 63 1.84 15.77 -23.62
CA VAL A 63 0.86 15.73 -22.51
C VAL A 63 0.32 14.32 -22.28
N THR A 64 -0.08 13.63 -23.34
CA THR A 64 -0.65 12.28 -23.24
C THR A 64 0.34 11.31 -22.59
N THR A 65 1.60 11.37 -23.03
CA THR A 65 2.70 10.58 -22.48
C THR A 65 2.94 10.92 -21.01
N PHE A 66 2.93 12.20 -20.65
CA PHE A 66 3.01 12.65 -19.27
C PHE A 66 1.91 12.05 -18.39
N ILE A 67 0.65 12.05 -18.87
CA ILE A 67 -0.51 11.51 -18.13
C ILE A 67 -0.39 10.00 -17.96
N VAL A 68 -0.03 9.26 -19.01
CA VAL A 68 0.13 7.79 -18.95
C VAL A 68 1.20 7.41 -17.92
N PHE A 69 2.39 8.01 -18.02
CA PHE A 69 3.47 7.72 -17.08
C PHE A 69 3.18 8.21 -15.66
N ARG A 70 2.38 9.26 -15.51
CA ARG A 70 1.85 9.68 -14.20
C ARG A 70 1.02 8.58 -13.56
N THR A 71 0.12 7.96 -14.31
CA THR A 71 -0.69 6.84 -13.80
C THR A 71 0.18 5.62 -13.48
N VAL A 72 1.15 5.27 -14.34
CA VAL A 72 2.09 4.17 -14.07
C VAL A 72 2.88 4.41 -12.77
N SER A 73 3.39 5.63 -12.58
CA SER A 73 4.07 5.99 -11.33
C SER A 73 3.15 5.92 -10.11
N ALA A 74 1.85 6.23 -10.28
CA ALA A 74 0.84 6.11 -9.21
C ALA A 74 0.67 4.65 -8.78
N VAL A 75 0.59 3.73 -9.75
CA VAL A 75 0.48 2.30 -9.48
C VAL A 75 1.67 1.82 -8.65
N GLY A 76 2.90 2.18 -9.04
CA GLY A 76 4.10 1.84 -8.27
C GLY A 76 4.12 2.46 -6.87
N ALA A 77 3.87 3.78 -6.76
CA ALA A 77 3.91 4.52 -5.50
C ALA A 77 2.84 4.07 -4.49
N SER A 78 1.68 3.61 -4.98
CA SER A 78 0.57 3.15 -4.13
C SER A 78 0.93 1.94 -3.26
N SER A 79 1.91 1.14 -3.69
CA SER A 79 2.42 -0.01 -2.93
C SER A 79 2.97 0.39 -1.56
N MET A 80 3.63 1.55 -1.45
CA MET A 80 4.25 2.00 -0.20
C MET A 80 3.20 2.17 0.89
N LEU A 81 2.03 2.73 0.56
CA LEU A 81 0.94 2.95 1.51
C LEU A 81 0.45 1.64 2.13
N SER A 82 0.21 0.62 1.31
CA SER A 82 -0.28 -0.68 1.78
C SER A 82 0.82 -1.50 2.45
N LEU A 83 1.96 -1.70 1.79
CA LEU A 83 3.03 -2.53 2.30
C LEU A 83 3.67 -1.89 3.54
N GLY A 84 3.79 -0.56 3.60
CA GLY A 84 4.33 0.19 4.74
C GLY A 84 3.51 -0.01 6.00
N ALA A 85 2.20 0.26 5.92
CA ALA A 85 1.29 0.03 7.03
C ALA A 85 1.22 -1.46 7.42
N GLY A 86 1.25 -2.35 6.43
CA GLY A 86 1.26 -3.80 6.66
C GLY A 86 2.54 -4.30 7.34
N SER A 87 3.71 -3.75 7.00
CA SER A 87 4.99 -4.13 7.63
C SER A 87 5.08 -3.62 9.06
N ILE A 88 4.59 -2.41 9.32
CA ILE A 88 4.48 -1.88 10.68
C ILE A 88 3.52 -2.73 11.51
N GLY A 89 2.41 -3.18 10.93
CA GLY A 89 1.45 -4.07 11.58
C GLY A 89 2.02 -5.43 11.99
N ASP A 90 3.00 -5.94 11.25
CA ASP A 90 3.65 -7.22 11.54
C ASP A 90 4.73 -7.10 12.63
N ILE A 91 5.40 -5.94 12.71
CA ILE A 91 6.55 -5.72 13.62
C ILE A 91 6.09 -5.09 14.95
N ALA A 92 5.05 -4.25 14.94
CA ALA A 92 4.65 -3.49 16.12
C ALA A 92 3.77 -4.30 17.10
N ASN A 93 4.10 -4.22 18.39
CA ASN A 93 3.27 -4.77 19.46
C ASN A 93 1.90 -4.07 19.55
N ALA A 94 0.87 -4.77 20.01
CA ALA A 94 -0.51 -4.25 20.05
C ALA A 94 -0.66 -2.91 20.79
N SER A 95 0.13 -2.69 21.85
CA SER A 95 0.14 -1.44 22.63
C SER A 95 0.84 -0.27 21.92
N GLU A 96 1.81 -0.53 21.06
CA GLU A 96 2.65 0.49 20.41
C GLU A 96 2.29 0.71 18.93
N ARG A 97 1.46 -0.15 18.35
CA ARG A 97 1.06 -0.11 16.94
C ARG A 97 0.46 1.23 16.53
N GLY A 98 -0.34 1.84 17.41
CA GLY A 98 -0.92 3.17 17.16
C GLY A 98 0.16 4.25 17.03
N ARG A 99 1.19 4.21 17.88
CA ARG A 99 2.31 5.17 17.85
C ARG A 99 3.18 4.96 16.61
N ALA A 100 3.50 3.71 16.27
CA ALA A 100 4.28 3.39 15.08
C ALA A 100 3.57 3.82 13.79
N LEU A 101 2.26 3.58 13.70
CA LEU A 101 1.46 4.02 12.55
C LEU A 101 1.34 5.54 12.49
N ALA A 102 1.20 6.23 13.63
CA ALA A 102 1.16 7.68 13.68
C ALA A 102 2.46 8.31 13.15
N ILE A 103 3.63 7.78 13.53
CA ILE A 103 4.93 8.23 13.02
C ILE A 103 5.01 8.00 11.50
N TYR A 104 4.57 6.85 11.01
CA TYR A 104 4.52 6.55 9.58
C TYR A 104 3.64 7.53 8.80
N GLN A 105 2.48 7.89 9.35
CA GLN A 105 1.56 8.84 8.71
C GLN A 105 2.09 10.28 8.70
N MET A 106 3.08 10.64 9.52
CA MET A 106 3.72 11.95 9.44
C MET A 106 4.44 12.16 8.10
N GLY A 107 4.95 11.11 7.47
CA GLY A 107 5.63 11.21 6.17
C GLY A 107 4.71 11.75 5.08
N PRO A 108 3.57 11.08 4.77
CA PRO A 108 2.58 11.58 3.83
C PRO A 108 1.98 12.94 4.19
N LEU A 109 1.92 13.30 5.47
CA LEU A 109 1.40 14.60 5.92
C LEU A 109 2.40 15.73 5.71
N ALA A 110 3.69 15.49 6.00
CA ALA A 110 4.76 16.46 5.82
C ALA A 110 5.24 16.57 4.37
N GLY A 111 5.08 15.51 3.58
CA GLY A 111 5.50 15.44 2.18
C GLY A 111 5.00 16.59 1.32
N PRO A 112 3.69 16.91 1.31
CA PRO A 112 3.15 18.05 0.56
C PRO A 112 3.72 19.39 1.00
N ALA A 113 3.91 19.60 2.31
CA ALA A 113 4.45 20.85 2.84
C ALA A 113 5.91 21.07 2.42
N LEU A 114 6.75 20.03 2.51
CA LEU A 114 8.14 20.09 2.02
C LEU A 114 8.17 20.21 0.49
N GLY A 115 7.30 19.47 -0.19
CA GLY A 115 7.20 19.44 -1.65
C GLY A 115 6.84 20.80 -2.26
N THR A 116 5.97 21.60 -1.61
CA THR A 116 5.64 22.95 -2.09
C THR A 116 6.77 23.95 -1.88
N ILE A 117 7.52 23.84 -0.77
CA ILE A 117 8.67 24.70 -0.49
C ILE A 117 9.78 24.48 -1.53
N PHE A 118 10.21 23.21 -1.69
CA PHE A 118 11.22 22.88 -2.68
C PHE A 118 10.70 23.10 -4.11
N GLY A 119 9.47 22.70 -4.39
CA GLY A 119 8.84 22.85 -5.70
C GLY A 119 8.76 24.32 -6.15
N GLY A 120 8.44 25.25 -5.25
CA GLY A 120 8.42 26.69 -5.54
C GLY A 120 9.81 27.22 -5.90
N TYR A 121 10.81 26.93 -5.07
CA TYR A 121 12.19 27.41 -5.27
C TYR A 121 12.82 26.84 -6.55
N LEU A 122 12.64 25.54 -6.80
CA LEU A 122 13.15 24.89 -8.02
C LEU A 122 12.43 25.41 -9.28
N ASN A 123 11.12 25.67 -9.21
CA ASN A 123 10.36 26.17 -10.34
C ASN A 123 10.80 27.58 -10.77
N GLU A 124 11.14 28.45 -9.82
CA GLU A 124 11.56 29.82 -10.08
C GLU A 124 12.97 29.89 -10.70
N GLY A 125 13.91 29.08 -10.22
CA GLY A 125 15.30 29.13 -10.69
C GLY A 125 15.61 28.28 -11.93
N LEU A 126 15.09 27.05 -12.00
CA LEU A 126 15.51 26.03 -12.97
C LEU A 126 14.35 25.50 -13.84
N GLY A 127 13.17 26.10 -13.71
CA GLY A 127 11.97 25.69 -14.43
C GLY A 127 11.30 24.42 -13.89
N TRP A 128 10.18 24.07 -14.52
CA TRP A 128 9.25 23.06 -14.01
C TRP A 128 9.77 21.62 -14.15
N GLN A 129 10.66 21.32 -15.11
CA GLN A 129 11.22 19.98 -15.28
C GLN A 129 12.13 19.57 -14.12
N SER A 130 12.84 20.53 -13.52
CA SER A 130 13.80 20.31 -12.44
C SER A 130 13.14 19.74 -11.18
N ILE A 131 11.87 20.07 -10.95
CA ILE A 131 11.06 19.51 -9.87
C ILE A 131 10.92 17.99 -10.03
N PHE A 132 10.71 17.52 -11.25
CA PHE A 132 10.55 16.09 -11.54
C PHE A 132 11.86 15.32 -11.39
N TRP A 133 12.97 15.88 -11.85
CA TRP A 133 14.30 15.29 -11.64
C TRP A 133 14.68 15.20 -10.17
N PHE A 134 14.39 16.25 -9.38
CA PHE A 134 14.63 16.24 -7.94
C PHE A 134 13.83 15.14 -7.22
N LEU A 135 12.54 15.02 -7.54
CA LEU A 135 11.66 13.98 -6.99
C LEU A 135 12.14 12.58 -7.37
N ASP A 136 12.63 12.39 -8.60
CA ASP A 136 13.12 11.12 -9.09
C ASP A 136 14.40 10.68 -8.35
N ILE A 137 15.37 11.59 -8.19
CA ILE A 137 16.59 11.34 -7.39
C ILE A 137 16.22 11.00 -5.95
N PHE A 138 15.30 11.74 -5.33
CA PHE A 138 14.86 11.45 -3.97
C PHE A 138 14.20 10.06 -3.85
N CYS A 139 13.36 9.70 -4.82
CA CYS A 139 12.73 8.38 -4.89
C CYS A 139 13.77 7.25 -5.08
N PHE A 140 14.76 7.47 -5.95
CA PHE A 140 15.84 6.53 -6.21
C PHE A 140 16.73 6.31 -4.97
N VAL A 141 17.06 7.38 -4.24
CA VAL A 141 17.77 7.29 -2.96
C VAL A 141 16.94 6.51 -1.94
N ALA A 142 15.64 6.79 -1.82
CA ALA A 142 14.75 6.06 -0.93
C ALA A 142 14.67 4.57 -1.30
N TRP A 143 14.67 4.24 -2.60
CA TRP A 143 14.70 2.85 -3.07
C TRP A 143 15.99 2.12 -2.68
N ILE A 144 17.15 2.78 -2.81
CA ILE A 144 18.43 2.23 -2.34
C ILE A 144 18.39 1.99 -0.84
N VAL A 145 17.89 2.96 -0.06
CA VAL A 145 17.76 2.81 1.39
C VAL A 145 16.86 1.62 1.74
N ILE A 146 15.75 1.42 1.02
CA ILE A 146 14.87 0.26 1.22
C ILE A 146 15.62 -1.04 0.90
N ILE A 147 16.41 -1.11 -0.17
CA ILE A 147 17.17 -2.33 -0.50
C ILE A 147 18.17 -2.69 0.61
N VAL A 148 18.86 -1.69 1.16
CA VAL A 148 19.91 -1.88 2.18
C VAL A 148 19.33 -2.11 3.58
N CYS A 149 18.32 -1.33 3.97
CA CYS A 149 17.76 -1.36 5.32
C CYS A 149 16.66 -2.40 5.52
N LEU A 150 16.08 -2.98 4.45
CA LEU A 150 15.03 -3.99 4.57
C LEU A 150 15.66 -5.39 4.52
N PRO A 151 15.96 -6.02 5.70
CA PRO A 151 16.38 -7.40 5.75
C PRO A 151 15.26 -8.29 5.21
N GLU A 152 15.64 -9.44 4.67
CA GLU A 152 14.70 -10.34 4.03
C GLU A 152 13.68 -10.88 5.04
N THR A 153 12.50 -10.27 5.10
CA THR A 153 11.39 -10.74 5.92
C THR A 153 10.78 -11.98 5.28
N ARG A 154 11.52 -13.10 5.28
CA ARG A 154 10.92 -14.43 5.29
C ARG A 154 10.14 -14.53 6.61
N HIS A 155 8.90 -14.07 6.61
CA HIS A 155 7.95 -14.67 7.53
C HIS A 155 7.84 -16.14 7.11
N VAL A 156 8.58 -16.99 7.83
CA VAL A 156 8.14 -18.35 8.11
C VAL A 156 6.66 -18.24 8.40
N LYS A 157 5.86 -18.85 7.52
CA LYS A 157 4.42 -19.02 7.66
C LYS A 157 4.19 -19.34 9.14
N LYS A 158 3.66 -18.41 9.94
CA LYS A 158 3.04 -18.82 11.19
C LYS A 158 1.92 -19.73 10.70
N GLU A 159 2.09 -21.03 10.90
CA GLU A 159 0.96 -21.94 10.92
C GLU A 159 -0.15 -21.23 11.68
N PRO A 160 -1.39 -21.30 11.18
CA PRO A 160 -2.50 -20.59 11.82
C PRO A 160 -2.38 -20.90 13.30
N SER A 161 -2.12 -19.87 14.10
CA SER A 161 -2.04 -20.01 15.54
C SER A 161 -3.36 -20.66 15.90
N SER A 162 -3.31 -21.96 16.18
CA SER A 162 -4.30 -22.67 16.92
C SER A 162 -4.59 -21.75 18.09
N TYR A 163 -5.75 -21.12 18.02
CA TYR A 163 -6.36 -20.52 19.17
C TYR A 163 -6.26 -21.61 20.23
N SER A 164 -5.39 -21.40 21.20
CA SER A 164 -5.38 -22.18 22.42
C SER A 164 -6.74 -21.88 23.04
N TYR A 165 -7.75 -22.66 22.66
CA TYR A 165 -8.92 -22.84 23.48
C TYR A 165 -8.33 -23.44 24.75
N SER A 166 -8.25 -22.60 25.77
CA SER A 166 -7.93 -22.98 27.13
C SER A 166 -8.56 -24.32 27.43
N GLU A 167 -7.70 -25.29 27.69
CA GLU A 167 -7.99 -26.58 28.27
C GLU A 167 -8.62 -26.35 29.65
N GLN A 168 -9.93 -26.08 29.65
CA GLN A 168 -10.77 -25.92 30.83
C GLN A 168 -12.18 -26.43 30.51
N THR A 169 -12.28 -27.69 30.08
CA THR A 169 -13.50 -28.50 30.30
C THR A 169 -13.17 -29.99 30.34
N THR A 170 -12.23 -30.39 31.20
CA THR A 170 -12.29 -31.71 31.82
C THR A 170 -13.51 -31.75 32.74
N SER A 171 -14.68 -32.05 32.19
CA SER A 171 -15.76 -32.83 32.82
C SER A 171 -17.06 -32.65 32.03
N SER A 172 -17.53 -33.76 31.49
CA SER A 172 -18.91 -34.09 31.06
C SER A 172 -19.05 -34.36 29.56
N GLU A 173 -19.60 -35.53 29.27
CA GLU A 173 -20.11 -36.02 27.97
C GLU A 173 -19.06 -36.65 27.05
N HIS A 174 -18.42 -37.73 27.46
CA HIS A 174 -18.88 -39.07 27.07
C HIS A 174 -20.27 -39.12 26.42
N LEU A 175 -20.29 -39.57 25.16
CA LEU A 175 -21.35 -40.24 24.38
C LEU A 175 -21.55 -39.54 23.03
N THR A 176 -21.02 -40.17 21.98
CA THR A 176 -21.77 -40.65 20.80
C THR A 176 -20.90 -40.57 19.53
N ASN A 177 -20.14 -41.65 19.36
CA ASN A 177 -19.89 -42.35 18.11
C ASN A 177 -20.82 -41.98 16.93
N SER A 178 -20.28 -41.63 15.76
CA SER A 178 -20.70 -42.19 14.46
C SER A 178 -19.92 -41.58 13.29
N ASN A 179 -19.14 -42.44 12.63
CA ASN A 179 -19.00 -42.61 11.18
C ASN A 179 -19.29 -41.45 10.20
N ASN A 180 -18.35 -41.30 9.25
CA ASN A 180 -18.57 -41.09 7.82
C ASN A 180 -19.36 -39.84 7.36
N HIS A 181 -18.71 -38.95 6.62
CA HIS A 181 -18.95 -38.73 5.17
C HIS A 181 -18.42 -37.38 4.64
N HIS A 182 -17.92 -37.47 3.40
CA HIS A 182 -17.94 -36.48 2.32
C HIS A 182 -17.16 -35.15 2.40
N ARG A 183 -16.24 -35.06 1.45
CA ARG A 183 -15.68 -33.85 0.84
C ARG A 183 -16.76 -32.85 0.44
N HIS A 184 -16.58 -31.57 0.77
CA HIS A 184 -17.07 -30.46 -0.07
C HIS A 184 -16.15 -29.23 0.04
N HIS A 185 -15.59 -28.81 -1.09
CA HIS A 185 -14.98 -27.50 -1.30
C HIS A 185 -16.05 -26.42 -1.18
N HIS A 186 -15.85 -25.44 -0.29
CA HIS A 186 -16.75 -24.29 -0.18
C HIS A 186 -15.99 -22.98 -0.45
N HIS A 187 -16.27 -22.38 -1.61
CA HIS A 187 -15.93 -21.01 -1.94
C HIS A 187 -16.68 -20.07 -0.98
N ARG A 188 -15.98 -19.50 0.01
CA ARG A 188 -16.53 -18.44 0.86
C ARG A 188 -16.67 -17.16 0.03
N PHE A 189 -17.86 -16.96 -0.55
CA PHE A 189 -18.32 -15.63 -0.92
C PHE A 189 -18.43 -14.79 0.36
N LEU A 190 -17.75 -13.64 0.39
CA LEU A 190 -17.90 -12.64 1.44
C LEU A 190 -19.36 -12.17 1.45
N ASN A 191 -20.10 -12.53 2.48
CA ASN A 191 -21.43 -11.98 2.74
C ASN A 191 -21.28 -10.77 3.69
N PRO A 192 -21.42 -9.52 3.20
CA PRO A 192 -21.27 -8.31 4.02
C PRO A 192 -22.36 -8.18 5.10
N ILE A 193 -23.47 -8.93 4.97
CA ILE A 193 -24.60 -8.93 5.92
C ILE A 193 -24.34 -9.84 7.13
N ALA A 194 -23.37 -10.76 7.06
CA ALA A 194 -23.02 -11.64 8.19
C ALA A 194 -22.49 -10.85 9.40
N ALA A 195 -21.87 -9.68 9.18
CA ALA A 195 -21.38 -8.79 10.23
C ALA A 195 -22.51 -8.18 11.08
N LEU A 196 -23.71 -8.00 10.51
CA LEU A 196 -24.86 -7.46 11.23
C LEU A 196 -25.46 -8.46 12.24
N ASN A 197 -25.28 -9.76 12.02
CA ASN A 197 -25.71 -10.78 12.97
C ASN A 197 -24.84 -10.82 14.23
N PHE A 198 -23.60 -10.32 14.17
CA PHE A 198 -22.70 -10.21 15.33
C PHE A 198 -23.07 -9.09 16.30
N MET A 199 -23.83 -8.06 15.86
CA MET A 199 -24.31 -6.98 16.72
C MET A 199 -25.61 -7.31 17.48
N ARG A 200 -26.21 -8.49 17.24
CA ARG A 200 -27.50 -8.87 17.84
C ARG A 200 -27.39 -9.55 19.20
N TYR A 201 -26.18 -9.90 19.65
CA TYR A 201 -25.97 -10.50 20.97
C TYR A 201 -25.20 -9.53 21.87
N PRO A 202 -25.80 -8.98 22.94
CA PRO A 202 -25.05 -8.29 23.96
C PRO A 202 -24.12 -9.30 24.63
N ASN A 203 -22.82 -9.00 24.62
CA ASN A 203 -21.78 -9.78 25.28
C ASN A 203 -22.09 -9.84 26.78
N VAL A 204 -22.63 -10.97 27.25
CA VAL A 204 -22.82 -11.25 28.68
C VAL A 204 -21.55 -11.87 29.23
N ALA A 205 -20.87 -11.08 30.05
CA ALA A 205 -19.76 -11.36 30.97
C ALA A 205 -18.44 -11.88 30.34
#